data_AF-A0A5C6UUQ5-F1
#
_entry.id   AF-A0A5C6UUQ5-F1
#
_cell.length_a   1.000
_cell.length_b   1.000
_cell.length_c   1.000
_cell.angle_alpha   90.00
_cell.angle_beta   90.00
_cell.angle_gamma   90.00
#
_symmetry.space_group_name_H-M   'P 1'
#
loop_
_entity.id
_entity.type
_entity.pdbx_description
1 polymer ?
#
loop_
_entity_poly.entity_id
_entity_poly.type
_entity_poly.pdbx_seq_one_letter_code
_entity_poly.pdbx_strand_id
1 'polypeptide(L)' 'MQQRRTPMSDDPRSLDELRAQHLELKERLQALEKLRSLSPEEQFEARVIKKRKLALKDAMRTLEAQES' A
#
# COMPACT_ATOMS: atom_id res chain seq x y z
N MET A 1 -8.54 -10.74 33.59
CA MET A 1 -8.94 -10.31 32.23
C MET A 1 -7.69 -9.88 31.49
N GLN A 2 -7.03 -10.81 30.79
CA GLN A 2 -5.82 -10.51 30.03
C GLN A 2 -6.22 -9.69 28.80
N GLN A 3 -5.80 -8.43 28.77
CA GLN A 3 -5.92 -7.60 27.57
C GLN A 3 -5.01 -8.21 26.52
N ARG A 4 -5.63 -8.73 25.45
CA ARG A 4 -4.94 -9.18 24.25
C ARG A 4 -4.15 -7.99 23.71
N ARG A 5 -2.84 -8.01 23.93
CA ARG A 5 -1.90 -7.26 23.09
C ARG A 5 -2.13 -7.78 21.68
N THR A 6 -2.82 -6.98 20.86
CA THR A 6 -2.75 -7.16 19.42
C THR A 6 -1.27 -7.07 19.05
N PRO A 7 -0.66 -8.10 18.44
CA PRO A 7 0.61 -7.86 17.80
C PRO A 7 0.30 -6.85 16.69
N MET A 8 0.77 -5.62 16.86
CA MET A 8 1.08 -4.78 15.70
C MET A 8 1.92 -5.69 14.79
N SER A 9 1.35 -6.05 13.63
CA SER A 9 1.99 -6.88 12.63
C SER A 9 3.22 -6.15 12.09
N ASP A 10 4.32 -6.28 12.82
CA ASP A 10 5.70 -6.17 12.37
C ASP A 10 6.13 -7.54 11.78
N ASP A 11 5.22 -8.19 11.06
CA ASP A 11 5.55 -9.35 10.25
C ASP A 11 6.30 -8.86 9.01
N PRO A 12 7.36 -9.55 8.57
CA PRO A 12 8.03 -9.24 7.32
C PRO A 12 7.01 -9.47 6.21
N ARG A 13 6.34 -8.39 5.77
CA ARG A 13 5.38 -8.44 4.67
C ARG A 13 6.07 -9.17 3.53
N SER A 14 5.59 -10.36 3.21
CA SER A 14 6.22 -11.17 2.18
C SER A 14 6.19 -10.39 0.87
N LEU A 15 7.16 -10.62 -0.03
CA LEU A 15 7.15 -9.93 -1.34
C LEU A 15 5.81 -10.06 -2.05
N ASP A 16 5.15 -11.22 -1.89
CA ASP A 16 3.81 -11.46 -2.42
C ASP A 16 2.75 -10.52 -1.83
N GLU A 17 2.73 -10.32 -0.50
CA GLU A 17 1.80 -9.42 0.17
C GLU A 17 2.04 -7.95 -0.20
N LEU A 18 3.30 -7.54 -0.34
CA LEU A 18 3.66 -6.20 -0.79
C LEU A 18 3.22 -5.97 -2.24
N ARG A 19 3.36 -6.98 -3.10
CA ARG A 19 2.89 -6.97 -4.49
C ARG A 19 1.37 -6.90 -4.56
N ALA A 20 0.66 -7.70 -3.76
CA ALA A 20 -0.80 -7.70 -3.69
C ALA A 20 -1.33 -6.32 -3.26
N GLN A 21 -0.79 -5.74 -2.18
CA GLN A 21 -1.14 -4.38 -1.74
C GLN A 21 -0.81 -3.33 -2.80
N HIS A 22 0.32 -3.45 -3.49
CA HIS A 22 0.69 -2.50 -4.54
C HIS A 22 -0.25 -2.61 -5.76
N LEU A 23 -0.72 -3.82 -6.08
CA LEU A 23 -1.69 -4.06 -7.14
C LEU A 23 -3.05 -3.45 -6.80
N GLU A 24 -3.58 -3.71 -5.61
CA GLU A 24 -4.85 -3.14 -5.14
C GLU A 24 -4.84 -1.60 -5.21
N LEU A 25 -3.77 -0.99 -4.69
CA LEU A 25 -3.59 0.47 -4.77
C LEU A 25 -3.47 0.98 -6.21
N LYS A 26 -2.91 0.18 -7.12
CA LYS A 26 -2.84 0.54 -8.55
C LYS A 26 -4.23 0.51 -9.19
N GLU A 27 -5.02 -0.50 -8.91
CA GLU A 27 -6.40 -0.61 -9.42
C GLU A 27 -7.27 0.52 -8.89
N ARG A 28 -7.18 0.82 -7.59
CA ARG A 28 -7.91 1.94 -6.98
C ARG A 28 -7.51 3.29 -7.59
N LEU A 29 -6.21 3.52 -7.79
CA LEU A 29 -5.74 4.73 -8.47
C LEU A 29 -6.27 4.81 -9.91
N GLN A 30 -6.25 3.72 -10.66
CA GLN A 30 -6.79 3.68 -12.02
C GLN A 30 -8.30 3.95 -12.05
N ALA A 31 -9.06 3.48 -11.05
CA ALA A 31 -10.47 3.78 -10.93
C ALA A 31 -10.70 5.29 -10.74
N LEU A 32 -9.91 5.93 -9.87
CA LEU A 32 -9.95 7.38 -9.65
C LEU A 32 -9.52 8.15 -10.91
N GLU A 33 -8.47 7.72 -11.62
CA GLU A 33 -7.98 8.38 -12.84
C GLU A 33 -8.98 8.29 -14.02
N LYS A 34 -9.91 7.33 -14.00
CA LYS A 34 -11.00 7.24 -14.98
C LYS A 34 -12.12 8.25 -14.72
N LEU A 35 -12.20 8.81 -13.51
CA LEU A 35 -13.22 9.81 -13.19
C LEU A 35 -12.89 11.11 -13.92
N ARG A 36 -13.89 11.68 -14.61
CA ARG A 36 -13.74 12.94 -15.35
C ARG A 36 -13.41 14.13 -14.44
N SER A 37 -13.80 14.05 -13.17
CA SER A 37 -13.52 15.04 -12.14
C SER A 37 -13.48 14.34 -10.79
N LEU A 38 -12.51 14.71 -9.96
CA LEU A 38 -12.30 14.12 -8.64
C LEU A 38 -12.83 15.07 -7.56
N SER A 39 -13.58 14.54 -6.61
CA SER A 39 -13.92 15.26 -5.38
C SER A 39 -12.67 15.61 -4.57
N PRO A 40 -12.74 16.58 -3.65
CA PRO A 40 -11.62 16.86 -2.74
C PRO A 40 -11.16 15.63 -1.95
N GLU A 41 -12.09 14.77 -1.52
CA GLU A 41 -11.75 13.51 -0.85
C GLU A 41 -11.04 12.53 -1.79
N GLU A 42 -11.50 12.40 -3.03
CA GLU A 42 -10.89 11.52 -4.03
C GLU A 42 -9.52 12.01 -4.47
N GLN A 43 -9.31 13.33 -4.57
CA GLN A 43 -7.99 13.92 -4.82
C GLN A 43 -7.03 13.63 -3.66
N PHE A 44 -7.50 13.75 -2.42
CA PHE A 44 -6.73 13.38 -1.25
C PHE A 44 -6.40 11.89 -1.25
N GLU A 45 -7.38 11.03 -1.54
CA GLU A 45 -7.20 9.59 -1.66
C GLU A 45 -6.14 9.25 -2.72
N ALA A 46 -6.23 9.85 -3.92
CA ALA A 46 -5.25 9.64 -4.99
C ALA A 46 -3.82 10.03 -4.57
N ARG A 47 -3.65 11.12 -3.81
CA ARG A 47 -2.35 11.53 -3.25
C ARG A 47 -1.83 10.52 -2.23
N VAL A 48 -2.70 10.05 -1.33
CA VAL A 48 -2.35 9.04 -0.33
C VAL A 48 -1.96 7.72 -0.99
N ILE A 49 -2.73 7.26 -1.98
CA ILE A 49 -2.47 6.04 -2.74
C ILE A 49 -1.10 6.14 -3.43
N LYS A 50 -0.79 7.25 -4.12
CA LYS A 50 0.52 7.47 -4.75
C LYS A 50 1.67 7.36 -3.74
N LYS A 51 1.53 7.96 -2.56
CA LYS A 51 2.53 7.88 -1.49
C LYS A 51 2.70 6.45 -0.96
N ARG A 52 1.60 5.74 -0.71
CA ARG A 52 1.62 4.34 -0.25
C ARG A 52 2.27 3.41 -1.27
N LYS A 53 1.98 3.58 -2.56
CA LYS A 53 2.63 2.80 -3.63
C LYS A 53 4.14 3.00 -3.67
N LEU A 54 4.61 4.23 -3.47
CA LEU A 54 6.04 4.50 -3.38
C LEU A 54 6.67 3.75 -2.20
N ALA A 55 6.06 3.84 -1.01
CA ALA A 55 6.53 3.14 0.18
C ALA A 55 6.54 1.61 0.01
N LEU A 56 5.53 1.03 -0.64
CA LEU A 56 5.49 -0.41 -0.94
C LEU A 56 6.59 -0.80 -1.94
N LYS A 57 6.86 0.04 -2.95
CA LYS A 57 7.95 -0.19 -3.90
C LYS A 57 9.31 -0.16 -3.21
N ASP A 58 9.50 0.78 -2.29
CA ASP A 58 10.73 0.87 -1.50
C ASP A 58 10.87 -0.35 -0.57
N ALA A 59 9.79 -0.77 0.08
CA ALA A 59 9.76 -1.98 0.91
C ALA A 59 10.09 -3.25 0.10
N MET A 60 9.50 -3.41 -1.10
CA MET A 60 9.82 -4.54 -1.99
C MET A 60 11.29 -4.56 -2.37
N ARG A 61 11.87 -3.41 -2.73
CA ARG A 61 13.29 -3.32 -3.08
C ARG A 61 14.19 -3.70 -1.91
N THR A 62 13.86 -3.25 -0.70
CA THR A 62 14.61 -3.62 0.50
C THR A 62 14.54 -5.12 0.74
N LEU A 63 13.37 -5.73 0.58
CA LEU A 63 13.20 -7.17 0.79
C LEU A 63 13.89 -8.00 -0.31
N GLU A 64 13.78 -7.60 -1.58
CA GLU A 64 14.51 -8.20 -2.71
C GLU A 64 16.04 -8.13 -2.52
N ALA A 65 16.55 -7.03 -1.94
CA ALA A 65 17.96 -6.87 -1.63
C ALA A 65 18.43 -7.71 -0.43
N GLN A 66 17.53 -8.07 0.49
CA GLN A 66 17.84 -8.96 1.62
C GLN A 66 17.85 -10.44 1.22
N GLU A 67 17.13 -10.81 0.17
CA GLU A 67 17.08 -12.20 -0.36
C GLU A 67 18.14 -12.49 -1.43
N SER A 68 18.98 -11.51 -1.81
CA SER A 68 20.06 -11.61 -2.80
C SER A 68 21.45 -11.86 -2.20
#